data_AF-A0A920NR87-F1
#
_entry.id   AF-A0A920NR87-F1
#
_cell.length_a   1.000
_cell.length_b   1.000
_cell.length_c   1.000
_cell.angle_alpha   90.00
_cell.angle_beta   90.00
_cell.angle_gamma   90.00
#
_symmetry.space_group_name_H-M   'P 1'
#
loop_
_entity.id
_entity.type
_entity.pdbx_description
1 polymer ?
#
loop_
_entity_poly.entity_id
_entity_poly.type
_entity_poly.pdbx_seq_one_letter_code
_entity_poly.pdbx_strand_id
1 'polypeptide(L)'
;MHLHPLNLWQRQFLKVDGKLEGWIGGGCSQDIIVEEALKCINTGKSVLIRLSPNELNDETHSFKKNFLMACESEGTLEFHLEPVLPMKKMLIYGTTPSAETLANMGKLLNYDIVVMGKNPDKLSLSDGINIRKEFESIDGASYAIVATQGKGDMRSIRSAIASDPEYLALIASKRKGDKLMNRLLKKGINKNDLQKIKYPAGLDIGAVTPQEIAASIMAEIIQLSRPDLKGRTGIGI
;
A
#
# COMPACT_ATOMS: atom_id res chain seq x y z
N MET A 1 3.86 2.23 -15.28
CA MET A 1 3.07 1.02 -15.62
C MET A 1 3.65 0.37 -16.87
N HIS A 2 3.66 -0.96 -16.95
CA HIS A 2 4.04 -1.69 -18.17
C HIS A 2 2.80 -2.01 -19.02
N LEU A 3 2.96 -1.86 -20.33
CA LEU A 3 1.98 -2.18 -21.35
C LEU A 3 2.56 -3.24 -22.28
N HIS A 4 1.84 -4.35 -22.44
CA HIS A 4 2.23 -5.46 -23.30
C HIS A 4 1.13 -5.74 -24.35
N PRO A 5 1.36 -5.43 -25.64
CA PRO A 5 0.53 -5.96 -26.71
C PRO A 5 0.75 -7.48 -26.79
N LEU A 6 -0.31 -8.28 -26.74
CA LEU A 6 -0.16 -9.75 -26.74
C LEU A 6 0.29 -10.31 -28.09
N ASN A 7 0.08 -9.57 -29.18
CA ASN A 7 0.36 -10.01 -30.55
C ASN A 7 1.65 -9.40 -31.14
N LEU A 8 2.30 -8.48 -30.42
CA LEU A 8 3.51 -7.78 -30.83
C LEU A 8 4.42 -7.66 -29.60
N TRP A 9 5.63 -8.22 -29.65
CA TRP A 9 6.60 -8.23 -28.53
C TRP A 9 7.18 -6.84 -28.18
N GLN A 10 6.33 -5.81 -28.04
CA GLN A 10 6.70 -4.44 -27.70
C GLN A 10 6.33 -4.17 -26.24
N ARG A 11 7.11 -3.32 -25.56
CA ARG A 11 6.81 -2.84 -24.20
C ARG A 11 6.71 -1.33 -24.23
N GLN A 12 5.64 -0.78 -23.67
CA GLN A 12 5.51 0.67 -23.48
C GLN A 12 5.33 1.02 -22.02
N PHE A 13 5.61 2.28 -21.68
CA PHE A 13 5.54 2.79 -20.32
C PHE A 13 4.55 3.95 -20.26
N LEU A 14 3.61 3.90 -19.33
CA LEU A 14 2.81 5.06 -18.95
C LEU A 14 3.25 5.55 -17.57
N LYS A 15 3.53 6.85 -17.49
CA LYS A 15 3.82 7.58 -16.25
C LYS A 15 2.53 8.10 -15.61
N VAL A 16 2.61 8.45 -14.32
CA VAL A 16 1.46 8.89 -13.52
C VAL A 16 0.90 10.24 -14.00
N ASP A 17 1.71 11.04 -14.70
CA ASP A 17 1.30 12.29 -15.36
C ASP A 17 0.54 12.05 -16.68
N GLY A 18 0.27 10.80 -17.05
CA GLY A 18 -0.38 10.43 -18.30
C GLY A 18 0.55 10.44 -19.51
N LYS A 19 1.85 10.72 -19.33
CA LYS A 19 2.81 10.71 -20.43
C LYS A 19 3.17 9.29 -20.83
N LEU A 20 2.99 8.99 -22.11
CA LEU A 20 3.35 7.72 -22.72
C LEU A 20 4.78 7.75 -23.27
N GLU A 21 5.58 6.76 -22.93
CA GLU A 21 6.89 6.48 -23.54
C GLU A 21 6.79 5.18 -24.35
N GLY A 22 6.89 5.31 -25.67
CA GLY A 22 6.71 4.23 -26.65
C GLY A 22 5.53 4.49 -27.59
N TRP A 23 5.32 3.58 -28.56
CA TRP A 23 4.21 3.63 -29.52
C TRP A 23 3.30 2.43 -29.31
N ILE A 24 1.99 2.65 -29.21
CA ILE A 24 0.99 1.63 -28.84
C ILE A 24 0.08 1.23 -30.01
N GLY A 25 0.10 1.99 -31.11
CA GLY A 25 -0.84 1.86 -32.22
C GLY A 25 -1.41 3.22 -32.62
N GLY A 26 -2.32 3.24 -33.59
CA GLY A 26 -2.93 4.48 -34.09
C GLY A 26 -3.71 5.26 -33.03
N GLY A 27 -3.89 6.57 -33.24
CA GLY A 27 -4.41 7.49 -32.22
C GLY A 27 -5.80 7.14 -31.65
N CYS A 28 -6.60 6.33 -32.36
CA CYS A 28 -7.93 5.93 -31.90
C CYS A 28 -7.89 5.12 -30.59
N SER A 29 -6.88 4.27 -30.37
CA SER A 29 -6.83 3.37 -29.19
C SER A 29 -6.15 3.98 -27.97
N GLN A 30 -5.46 5.11 -28.14
CA GLN A 30 -4.57 5.65 -27.12
C GLN A 30 -5.33 6.16 -25.89
N ASP A 31 -6.45 6.85 -26.09
CA ASP A 31 -7.22 7.44 -24.98
C ASP A 31 -7.79 6.38 -24.03
N ILE A 32 -8.37 5.31 -24.58
CA ILE A 32 -8.90 4.18 -23.81
C ILE A 32 -7.78 3.51 -23.00
N ILE A 33 -6.62 3.32 -23.63
CA ILE A 33 -5.47 2.67 -22.97
C ILE A 33 -4.93 3.57 -21.86
N VAL A 34 -4.81 4.88 -22.07
CA VAL A 34 -4.36 5.83 -21.04
C VAL A 34 -5.35 5.87 -19.87
N GLU A 35 -6.65 5.93 -20.15
CA GLU A 35 -7.68 5.94 -19.11
C GLU A 35 -7.63 4.66 -18.25
N GLU A 36 -7.59 3.50 -18.89
CA GLU A 36 -7.54 2.21 -18.19
C GLU A 36 -6.21 1.99 -17.47
N ALA A 37 -5.11 2.48 -18.04
CA ALA A 37 -3.80 2.49 -17.40
C ALA A 37 -3.77 3.33 -16.12
N LEU A 38 -4.36 4.54 -16.14
CA LEU A 38 -4.48 5.38 -14.95
C LEU A 38 -5.34 4.69 -13.88
N LYS A 39 -6.42 4.00 -14.28
CA LYS A 39 -7.20 3.15 -13.34
C LYS A 39 -6.35 2.02 -12.77
N CYS A 40 -5.51 1.35 -13.57
CA CYS A 40 -4.60 0.31 -13.08
C CYS A 40 -3.57 0.84 -12.09
N ILE A 41 -2.98 2.01 -12.36
CA ILE A 41 -2.04 2.66 -11.43
C ILE A 41 -2.75 3.00 -10.11
N ASN A 42 -3.94 3.60 -10.18
CA ASN A 42 -4.69 4.01 -8.98
C ASN A 42 -5.20 2.83 -8.16
N THR A 43 -5.58 1.73 -8.82
CA THR A 43 -6.13 0.55 -8.14
C THR A 43 -5.04 -0.47 -7.76
N GLY A 44 -3.85 -0.39 -8.36
CA GLY A 44 -2.80 -1.40 -8.24
C GLY A 44 -3.16 -2.75 -8.85
N LYS A 45 -4.26 -2.87 -9.60
CA LYS A 45 -4.71 -4.12 -10.21
C LYS A 45 -4.28 -4.19 -11.67
N SER A 46 -3.72 -5.32 -12.07
CA SER A 46 -3.53 -5.61 -13.49
C SER A 46 -4.87 -5.87 -14.19
N VAL A 47 -4.92 -5.53 -15.47
CA VAL A 47 -6.08 -5.73 -16.31
C VAL A 47 -5.62 -6.18 -17.70
N LEU A 48 -6.42 -7.05 -18.31
CA LEU A 48 -6.29 -7.39 -19.72
C LEU A 48 -7.46 -6.71 -20.46
N ILE A 49 -7.13 -5.81 -21.39
CA ILE A 49 -8.09 -5.10 -22.23
C ILE A 49 -8.02 -5.60 -23.66
N ARG A 50 -9.18 -5.64 -24.32
CA ARG A 50 -9.29 -5.92 -25.76
C ARG A 50 -10.01 -4.78 -26.47
N LEU A 51 -9.44 -4.37 -27.59
CA LEU A 51 -9.97 -3.36 -28.50
C LEU A 51 -10.27 -4.06 -29.83
N SER A 52 -11.54 -4.10 -30.22
CA SER A 52 -12.01 -4.87 -31.39
C SER A 52 -13.12 -4.13 -32.12
N PRO A 53 -13.19 -4.19 -33.46
CA PRO A 53 -14.33 -3.69 -34.22
C PRO A 53 -15.57 -4.56 -34.05
N ASN A 54 -15.40 -5.82 -33.66
CA ASN A 54 -16.49 -6.78 -33.46
C ASN A 54 -16.76 -6.98 -31.97
N GLU A 55 -18.03 -7.01 -31.59
CA GLU A 55 -18.46 -7.48 -30.28
C GLU A 55 -18.13 -8.96 -30.12
N LEU A 56 -17.53 -9.34 -29.00
CA LEU A 56 -17.41 -10.74 -28.62
C LEU A 56 -18.54 -11.09 -27.66
N ASN A 57 -19.30 -12.12 -28.03
CA ASN A 57 -20.20 -12.85 -27.14
C ASN A 57 -19.49 -14.10 -26.58
N ASP A 58 -18.29 -13.93 -26.02
CA ASP A 58 -17.53 -15.07 -25.52
C ASP A 58 -17.22 -14.93 -24.03
N GLU A 59 -17.92 -15.74 -23.23
CA GLU A 59 -17.76 -15.85 -21.77
C GLU A 59 -16.50 -16.66 -21.38
N THR A 60 -15.76 -17.22 -22.35
CA THR A 60 -14.71 -18.20 -22.10
C THR A 60 -13.32 -17.63 -21.85
N HIS A 61 -13.11 -16.31 -22.06
CA HIS A 61 -11.84 -15.65 -21.79
C HIS A 61 -11.95 -14.64 -20.63
N SER A 62 -10.97 -14.66 -19.72
CA SER A 62 -10.86 -13.75 -18.58
C SER A 62 -10.42 -12.32 -18.96
N PHE A 63 -10.84 -11.81 -20.12
CA PHE A 63 -10.70 -10.39 -20.44
C PHE A 63 -11.59 -9.60 -19.49
N LYS A 64 -11.00 -8.71 -18.68
CA LYS A 64 -11.79 -7.92 -17.72
C LYS A 64 -12.61 -6.84 -18.41
N LYS A 65 -12.19 -6.36 -19.59
CA LYS A 65 -12.85 -5.29 -20.34
C LYS A 65 -12.65 -5.42 -21.86
N ASN A 66 -13.76 -5.34 -22.58
CA ASN A 66 -13.81 -5.27 -24.05
C ASN A 66 -14.31 -3.89 -24.46
N PHE A 67 -13.64 -3.25 -25.40
CA PHE A 67 -14.06 -1.98 -25.97
C PHE A 67 -14.27 -2.13 -27.47
N LEU A 68 -15.44 -1.70 -27.92
CA LEU A 68 -15.77 -1.62 -29.34
C LEU A 68 -15.04 -0.42 -29.95
N MET A 69 -14.32 -0.66 -31.04
CA MET A 69 -13.57 0.39 -31.73
C MET A 69 -13.70 0.26 -33.24
N ALA A 70 -14.26 1.26 -33.91
CA ALA A 70 -14.22 1.37 -35.35
C ALA A 70 -12.81 1.78 -35.79
N CYS A 71 -12.01 0.81 -36.22
CA CYS A 71 -10.68 1.05 -36.78
C CYS A 71 -10.70 0.64 -38.27
N GLU A 72 -10.24 1.51 -39.16
CA GLU A 72 -10.21 1.25 -40.61
C GLU A 72 -9.40 0.00 -40.99
N SER A 73 -8.53 -0.47 -40.10
CA SER A 73 -7.68 -1.64 -40.32
C SER A 73 -8.32 -2.98 -39.92
N GLU A 74 -9.56 -2.99 -39.42
CA GLU A 74 -10.29 -4.20 -38.93
C GLU A 74 -9.54 -5.04 -37.87
N GLY A 75 -8.42 -4.54 -37.35
CA GLY A 75 -7.55 -5.26 -36.43
C GLY A 75 -8.09 -5.32 -35.00
N THR A 76 -7.91 -6.48 -34.35
CA THR A 76 -8.09 -6.62 -32.89
C THR A 76 -6.75 -6.39 -32.19
N LEU A 77 -6.75 -5.58 -31.13
CA LEU A 77 -5.60 -5.37 -30.25
C LEU A 77 -5.93 -5.80 -28.82
N GLU A 78 -4.97 -6.45 -28.17
CA GLU A 78 -5.09 -6.88 -26.78
C GLU A 78 -3.89 -6.38 -25.98
N PHE A 79 -4.15 -5.77 -24.82
CA PHE A 79 -3.13 -5.21 -23.95
C PHE A 79 -3.25 -5.76 -22.55
N HIS A 80 -2.13 -6.26 -22.01
CA HIS A 80 -1.99 -6.51 -20.59
C HIS A 80 -1.35 -5.29 -19.93
N LEU A 81 -2.09 -4.66 -19.01
CA LEU A 81 -1.63 -3.50 -18.25
C LEU A 81 -1.19 -3.97 -16.85
N GLU A 82 0.07 -3.74 -16.52
CA GLU A 82 0.66 -4.13 -15.23
C GLU A 82 1.17 -2.89 -14.46
N PRO A 83 0.55 -2.53 -13.32
CA PRO A 83 0.98 -1.40 -12.52
C PRO A 83 2.33 -1.68 -11.84
N VAL A 84 3.27 -0.75 -12.05
CA VAL A 84 4.55 -0.72 -11.34
C VAL A 84 4.42 0.36 -10.28
N LEU A 85 4.11 -0.05 -9.06
CA LEU A 85 3.94 0.85 -7.91
C LEU A 85 5.23 0.90 -7.09
N PRO A 86 5.57 2.05 -6.48
CA PRO A 86 6.67 2.11 -5.53
C PRO A 86 6.40 1.16 -4.36
N MET A 87 7.45 0.64 -3.75
CA MET A 87 7.32 -0.12 -2.51
C MET A 87 6.69 0.78 -1.45
N LYS A 88 5.65 0.28 -0.77
CA LYS A 88 5.02 1.02 0.32
C LYS A 88 6.00 1.18 1.46
N LYS A 89 6.06 2.40 2.01
CA LYS A 89 6.87 2.68 3.19
C LYS A 89 6.19 2.14 4.44
N MET A 90 6.99 1.65 5.38
CA MET A 90 6.53 1.30 6.71
C MET A 90 7.25 2.16 7.74
N LEU A 91 6.50 3.08 8.33
CA LEU A 91 6.98 4.08 9.28
C LEU A 91 6.75 3.56 10.70
N ILE A 92 7.83 3.29 11.44
CA ILE A 92 7.76 2.75 12.80
C ILE A 92 8.22 3.84 13.78
N TYR A 93 7.28 4.39 14.54
CA TYR A 93 7.52 5.43 15.53
C TYR A 93 7.69 4.83 16.92
N GLY A 94 8.93 4.50 17.28
CA GLY A 94 9.32 3.98 18.59
C GLY A 94 10.45 2.96 18.49
N THR A 95 11.13 2.73 19.61
CA THR A 95 12.32 1.87 19.70
C THR A 95 12.13 0.76 20.74
N THR A 96 10.97 0.10 20.69
CA THR A 96 10.62 -1.00 21.59
C THR A 96 10.94 -2.37 20.97
N PRO A 97 10.98 -3.47 21.74
CA PRO A 97 11.22 -4.81 21.17
C PRO A 97 10.21 -5.19 20.07
N SER A 98 8.94 -4.79 20.22
CA SER A 98 7.93 -4.97 19.17
C SER A 98 8.23 -4.14 17.92
N ALA A 99 8.79 -2.93 18.07
CA ALA A 99 9.21 -2.11 16.94
C ALA A 99 10.37 -2.74 16.16
N GLU A 100 11.39 -3.24 16.87
CA GLU A 100 12.52 -3.95 16.28
C GLU A 100 12.07 -5.19 15.50
N THR A 101 11.24 -6.02 16.16
CA THR A 101 10.73 -7.27 15.55
C THR A 101 9.88 -6.98 14.31
N LEU A 102 9.02 -5.97 14.40
CA LEU A 102 8.17 -5.53 13.30
C LEU A 102 8.99 -4.98 12.12
N ALA A 103 10.04 -4.20 12.40
CA ALA A 103 10.92 -3.66 11.36
C ALA A 103 11.63 -4.77 10.59
N ASN A 104 12.19 -5.76 11.30
CA ASN A 104 12.85 -6.91 10.68
C ASN A 104 11.88 -7.78 9.87
N MET A 105 10.68 -8.03 10.39
CA MET A 105 9.64 -8.77 9.66
C MET A 105 9.14 -8.00 8.43
N GLY A 106 8.97 -6.68 8.53
CA GLY A 106 8.63 -5.83 7.40
C GLY A 106 9.71 -5.84 6.31
N LYS A 107 10.99 -5.81 6.70
CA LYS A 107 12.11 -5.94 5.76
C LYS A 107 12.10 -7.28 5.03
N LEU A 108 11.86 -8.37 5.76
CA LEU A 108 11.72 -9.72 5.17
C LEU A 108 10.58 -9.78 4.15
N LEU A 109 9.52 -8.99 4.36
CA LEU A 109 8.35 -8.87 3.48
C LEU A 109 8.51 -7.77 2.40
N ASN A 110 9.73 -7.28 2.16
CA ASN A 110 10.08 -6.28 1.14
C ASN A 110 9.37 -4.91 1.28
N TYR A 111 9.13 -4.47 2.51
CA TYR A 111 8.73 -3.07 2.75
C TYR A 111 9.94 -2.15 2.86
N ASP A 112 9.79 -0.88 2.46
CA ASP A 112 10.79 0.16 2.73
C ASP A 112 10.59 0.70 4.15
N ILE A 113 11.46 0.33 5.07
CA ILE A 113 11.27 0.58 6.51
C ILE A 113 12.00 1.84 6.95
N VAL A 114 11.30 2.68 7.72
CA VAL A 114 11.92 3.77 8.49
C VAL A 114 11.56 3.63 9.97
N VAL A 115 12.56 3.42 10.82
CA VAL A 115 12.40 3.37 12.28
C VAL A 115 12.82 4.70 12.89
N MET A 116 11.94 5.29 13.69
CA MET A 116 12.12 6.61 14.29
C MET A 116 12.01 6.55 15.80
N GLY A 117 12.86 7.28 16.52
CA GLY A 117 12.72 7.47 17.95
C GLY A 117 14.06 7.55 18.69
N LYS A 118 14.01 7.41 20.02
CA LYS A 118 15.20 7.56 20.86
C LYS A 118 16.13 6.35 20.74
N ASN A 119 17.40 6.59 20.41
CA ASN A 119 18.47 5.60 20.29
C ASN A 119 18.10 4.40 19.38
N PRO A 120 17.65 4.64 18.13
CA PRO A 120 17.25 3.58 17.23
C PRO A 120 18.44 2.72 16.79
N ASP A 121 19.66 3.27 16.89
CA ASP A 121 20.95 2.60 16.70
C ASP A 121 21.22 1.44 17.67
N LYS A 122 20.48 1.35 18.79
CA LYS A 122 20.60 0.24 19.74
C LYS A 122 19.75 -0.98 19.36
N LEU A 123 18.90 -0.85 18.36
CA LEU A 123 18.06 -1.95 17.90
C LEU A 123 18.88 -2.88 17.01
N SER A 124 18.62 -4.18 17.10
CA SER A 124 19.21 -5.18 16.22
C SER A 124 18.41 -5.27 14.91
N LEU A 125 18.69 -4.35 13.97
CA LEU A 125 17.96 -4.19 12.71
C LEU A 125 18.71 -4.82 11.53
N SER A 126 17.94 -5.38 10.58
CA SER A 126 18.45 -5.91 9.32
C SER A 126 19.00 -4.80 8.42
N ASP A 127 19.94 -5.16 7.55
CA ASP A 127 20.57 -4.21 6.61
C ASP A 127 19.54 -3.53 5.69
N GLY A 128 19.77 -2.24 5.44
CA GLY A 128 18.92 -1.42 4.60
C GLY A 128 17.58 -1.01 5.24
N ILE A 129 17.45 -1.10 6.57
CA ILE A 129 16.41 -0.40 7.33
C ILE A 129 16.90 1.02 7.65
N ASN A 130 16.11 2.03 7.30
CA ASN A 130 16.46 3.42 7.58
C ASN A 130 16.15 3.78 9.03
N ILE A 131 17.07 4.49 9.71
CA ILE A 131 16.85 4.96 11.09
C ILE A 131 16.84 6.49 11.17
N ARG A 132 16.01 7.04 12.05
CA ARG A 132 15.92 8.47 12.40
C ARG A 132 15.83 8.66 13.91
N LYS A 133 16.58 9.62 14.45
CA LYS A 133 16.60 9.88 15.90
C LYS A 133 15.40 10.71 16.38
N GLU A 134 14.81 11.47 15.46
CA GLU A 134 13.64 12.30 15.72
C GLU A 134 12.40 11.73 15.03
N PHE A 135 11.23 12.11 15.52
CA PHE A 135 9.96 11.76 14.91
C PHE A 135 9.61 12.76 13.81
N GLU A 136 9.62 12.32 12.57
CA GLU A 136 9.39 13.15 11.39
C GLU A 136 8.19 12.65 10.61
N SER A 137 7.49 13.54 9.91
CA SER A 137 6.52 13.15 8.90
C SER A 137 7.25 12.76 7.63
N ILE A 138 6.76 11.72 6.95
CA ILE A 138 7.34 11.26 5.69
C ILE A 138 6.23 11.16 4.65
N ASP A 139 6.40 11.90 3.56
CA ASP A 139 5.43 11.94 2.48
C ASP A 139 5.43 10.62 1.67
N GLY A 140 4.27 10.33 1.10
CA GLY A 140 4.01 9.22 0.19
C GLY A 140 3.24 8.07 0.84
N ALA A 141 2.78 7.14 -0.01
CA ALA A 141 2.00 5.98 0.41
C ALA A 141 2.74 5.16 1.46
N SER A 142 2.13 5.04 2.65
CA SER A 142 2.78 4.43 3.80
C SER A 142 1.81 3.78 4.77
N TYR A 143 2.35 2.88 5.59
CA TYR A 143 1.73 2.38 6.80
C TYR A 143 2.53 2.89 8.01
N ALA A 144 1.85 3.39 9.03
CA ALA A 144 2.49 3.95 10.21
C ALA A 144 2.10 3.19 11.48
N ILE A 145 3.11 2.81 12.27
CA ILE A 145 2.95 2.06 13.51
C ILE A 145 3.65 2.81 14.64
N VAL A 146 2.88 3.21 15.64
CA VAL A 146 3.38 3.88 16.84
C VAL A 146 3.64 2.83 17.93
N ALA A 147 4.89 2.72 18.35
CA ALA A 147 5.40 1.72 19.27
C ALA A 147 6.26 2.35 20.38
N THR A 148 5.83 3.50 20.91
CA THR A 148 6.57 4.33 21.88
C THR A 148 6.48 3.87 23.33
N GLN A 149 5.46 3.09 23.69
CA GLN A 149 5.17 2.67 25.07
C GLN A 149 5.19 3.83 26.10
N GLY A 150 4.63 4.99 25.74
CA GLY A 150 4.50 6.14 26.63
C GLY A 150 5.60 7.20 26.50
N LYS A 151 6.69 6.90 25.77
CA LYS A 151 7.84 7.80 25.60
C LYS A 151 7.72 8.58 24.29
N GLY A 152 7.23 9.82 24.39
CA GLY A 152 7.11 10.71 23.23
C GLY A 152 5.84 10.51 22.39
N ASP A 153 4.78 9.95 22.97
CA ASP A 153 3.50 9.69 22.27
C ASP A 153 2.95 10.92 21.53
N MET A 154 3.05 12.10 22.14
CA MET A 154 2.55 13.33 21.52
C MET A 154 3.30 13.68 20.23
N ARG A 155 4.62 13.59 20.24
CA ARG A 155 5.44 13.93 19.07
C ARG A 155 5.28 12.88 17.97
N SER A 156 5.40 11.61 18.34
CA SER A 156 5.23 10.48 17.42
C SER A 156 3.87 10.48 16.74
N ILE A 157 2.77 10.64 17.47
CA ILE A 157 1.42 10.62 16.88
C ILE A 157 1.19 11.84 15.98
N ARG A 158 1.70 13.03 16.34
CA ARG A 158 1.61 14.20 15.45
C ARG A 158 2.35 13.97 14.14
N SER A 159 3.59 13.48 14.20
CA SER A 159 4.37 13.18 13.01
C SER A 159 3.73 12.07 12.18
N ALA A 160 3.17 11.03 12.83
CA ALA A 160 2.50 9.93 12.15
C ALA A 160 1.19 10.36 11.46
N ILE A 161 0.39 11.23 12.09
CA ILE A 161 -0.81 11.82 11.46
C ILE A 161 -0.40 12.69 10.26
N ALA A 162 0.66 13.49 10.41
CA ALA A 162 1.14 14.38 9.35
C ALA A 162 1.69 13.62 8.13
N SER A 163 2.14 12.37 8.29
CA SER A 163 2.50 11.48 7.17
C SER A 163 1.29 10.97 6.36
N ASP A 164 0.06 11.23 6.82
CA ASP A 164 -1.21 10.77 6.22
C ASP A 164 -1.19 9.32 5.68
N PRO A 165 -0.84 8.34 6.53
CA PRO A 165 -0.68 6.96 6.11
C PRO A 165 -2.03 6.30 5.80
N GLU A 166 -2.01 5.29 4.93
CA GLU A 166 -3.19 4.46 4.62
C GLU A 166 -3.67 3.64 5.83
N TYR A 167 -2.75 3.35 6.75
CA TYR A 167 -3.02 2.67 8.01
C TYR A 167 -2.16 3.29 9.10
N LEU A 168 -2.80 3.77 10.17
CA LEU A 168 -2.14 4.27 11.37
C LEU A 168 -2.57 3.44 12.58
N ALA A 169 -1.61 2.78 13.21
CA ALA A 169 -1.89 1.96 14.39
C ALA A 169 -0.96 2.24 15.56
N LEU A 170 -1.46 1.96 16.77
CA LEU A 170 -0.74 2.13 18.01
C LEU A 170 -0.63 0.78 18.75
N ILE A 171 0.61 0.37 19.03
CA ILE A 171 0.92 -0.79 19.86
C ILE A 171 0.64 -0.44 21.33
N ALA A 172 -0.61 -0.58 21.74
CA ALA A 172 -1.07 -0.41 23.10
C ALA A 172 -2.31 -1.27 23.36
N SER A 173 -2.52 -1.69 24.61
CA SER A 173 -3.80 -2.29 25.00
C SER A 173 -4.93 -1.28 24.90
N LYS A 174 -6.17 -1.75 24.72
CA LYS A 174 -7.37 -0.91 24.62
C LYS A 174 -7.43 0.16 25.72
N ARG A 175 -7.30 -0.26 26.98
CA ARG A 175 -7.26 0.63 28.15
C ARG A 175 -6.16 1.70 28.09
N LYS A 176 -4.95 1.34 27.64
CA LYS A 176 -3.83 2.30 27.53
C LYS A 176 -4.06 3.27 26.36
N GLY A 177 -4.54 2.76 25.23
CA GLY A 177 -4.91 3.54 24.05
C GLY A 177 -5.99 4.57 24.36
N ASP A 178 -7.09 4.16 25.01
CA ASP A 178 -8.19 5.07 25.38
C ASP A 178 -7.72 6.21 26.29
N LYS A 179 -6.88 5.90 27.28
CA LYS A 179 -6.28 6.92 28.14
C LYS A 179 -5.39 7.89 27.35
N LEU A 180 -4.62 7.36 26.40
CA LEU A 180 -3.75 8.17 25.55
C LEU A 180 -4.57 9.07 24.61
N MET A 181 -5.57 8.55 23.91
CA MET A 181 -6.45 9.34 23.03
C MET A 181 -7.14 10.48 23.77
N ASN A 182 -7.70 10.20 24.95
CA ASN A 182 -8.30 11.23 25.81
C ASN A 182 -7.29 12.33 26.20
N ARG A 183 -6.05 11.95 26.50
CA ARG A 183 -4.98 12.90 26.84
C ARG A 183 -4.57 13.74 25.62
N LEU A 184 -4.52 13.16 24.43
CA LEU A 184 -4.17 13.86 23.18
C LEU A 184 -5.27 14.83 22.76
N LEU A 185 -6.53 14.40 22.88
CA LEU A 185 -7.70 15.24 22.60
C LEU A 185 -7.72 16.48 23.51
N LYS A 186 -7.49 16.30 24.82
CA LYS A 186 -7.36 17.42 25.78
C LYS A 186 -6.19 18.37 25.49
N LYS A 187 -5.20 17.90 24.73
CA LYS A 187 -4.03 18.69 24.31
C LYS A 187 -4.19 19.28 22.90
N GLY A 188 -5.39 19.21 22.33
CA GLY A 188 -5.75 19.89 21.08
C GLY A 188 -5.44 19.12 19.79
N ILE A 189 -5.17 17.80 19.84
CA ILE A 189 -5.18 17.01 18.61
C ILE A 189 -6.62 16.86 18.12
N ASN A 190 -6.84 17.03 16.81
CA ASN A 190 -8.14 16.89 16.18
C ASN A 190 -8.73 15.49 16.42
N LYS A 191 -10.01 15.45 16.83
CA LYS A 191 -10.74 14.22 17.10
C LYS A 191 -10.82 13.28 15.88
N ASN A 192 -11.00 13.83 14.69
CA ASN A 192 -11.12 13.04 13.45
C ASN A 192 -9.82 12.31 13.14
N ASP A 193 -8.67 12.95 13.38
CA ASP A 193 -7.38 12.30 13.18
C ASP A 193 -7.14 11.20 14.22
N LEU A 194 -7.52 11.42 15.47
CA LEU A 194 -7.42 10.40 16.52
C LEU A 194 -8.31 9.18 16.24
N GLN A 195 -9.47 9.37 15.60
CA GLN A 195 -10.38 8.28 15.23
C GLN A 195 -9.81 7.37 14.12
N LYS A 196 -8.87 7.88 13.30
CA LYS A 196 -8.17 7.07 12.30
C LYS A 196 -7.15 6.11 12.92
N ILE A 197 -6.74 6.32 14.18
CA ILE A 197 -5.71 5.52 14.84
C ILE A 197 -6.33 4.21 15.34
N LYS A 198 -5.92 3.09 14.76
CA LYS A 198 -6.30 1.77 15.27
C LYS A 198 -5.50 1.42 16.53
N TYR A 199 -6.20 0.99 17.58
CA TYR A 199 -5.59 0.33 18.74
C TYR A 199 -6.58 -0.64 19.41
N PRO A 200 -6.15 -1.84 19.83
CA PRO A 200 -4.81 -2.42 19.66
C PRO A 200 -4.41 -2.61 18.20
N ALA A 201 -3.12 -2.45 17.90
CA ALA A 201 -2.57 -2.70 16.57
C ALA A 201 -2.61 -4.19 16.23
N GLY A 202 -2.83 -4.52 14.96
CA GLY A 202 -2.84 -5.90 14.46
C GLY A 202 -4.18 -6.64 14.61
N LEU A 203 -4.23 -7.84 14.04
CA LEU A 203 -5.37 -8.76 14.19
C LEU A 203 -5.42 -9.34 15.61
N ASP A 204 -6.63 -9.63 16.09
CA ASP A 204 -6.81 -10.27 17.40
C ASP A 204 -6.52 -11.76 17.30
N ILE A 205 -5.26 -12.12 17.48
CA ILE A 205 -4.76 -13.51 17.51
C ILE A 205 -4.33 -13.94 18.91
N GLY A 206 -4.68 -13.17 19.95
CA GLY A 206 -4.19 -13.41 21.31
C GLY A 206 -2.69 -13.15 21.51
N ALA A 207 -2.09 -12.28 20.68
CA ALA A 207 -0.65 -12.01 20.68
C ALA A 207 -0.13 -11.42 22.01
N VAL A 208 0.97 -11.97 22.52
CA VAL A 208 1.63 -11.54 23.76
C VAL A 208 3.10 -11.18 23.52
N THR A 209 3.82 -12.00 22.75
CA THR A 209 5.26 -11.79 22.49
C THR A 209 5.49 -10.72 21.41
N PRO A 210 6.66 -10.05 21.37
CA PRO A 210 6.99 -9.13 20.28
C PRO A 210 6.83 -9.73 18.88
N GLN A 211 7.14 -11.02 18.71
CA GLN A 211 7.03 -11.79 17.47
C GLN A 211 5.56 -12.00 17.08
N GLU A 212 4.71 -12.42 18.02
CA GLU A 212 3.27 -12.56 17.78
C GLU A 212 2.61 -11.22 17.47
N ILE A 213 2.98 -10.16 18.21
CA ILE A 213 2.47 -8.81 17.96
C ILE A 213 2.89 -8.36 16.55
N ALA A 214 4.16 -8.53 16.17
CA ALA A 214 4.63 -8.18 14.84
C ALA A 214 3.89 -8.98 13.74
N ALA A 215 3.72 -10.29 13.93
CA ALA A 215 2.98 -11.14 13.00
C ALA A 215 1.52 -10.69 12.86
N SER A 216 0.84 -10.34 13.95
CA SER A 216 -0.54 -9.86 13.93
C SER A 216 -0.70 -8.54 13.16
N ILE A 217 0.28 -7.63 13.28
CA ILE A 217 0.30 -6.34 12.58
C ILE A 217 0.59 -6.55 11.10
N MET A 218 1.58 -7.38 10.77
CA MET A 218 1.90 -7.70 9.37
C MET A 218 0.73 -8.39 8.68
N ALA A 219 0.06 -9.32 9.35
CA ALA A 219 -1.13 -10.00 8.81
C ALA A 219 -2.25 -8.99 8.49
N GLU A 220 -2.48 -8.02 9.38
CA GLU A 220 -3.46 -6.96 9.11
C GLU A 220 -3.04 -6.06 7.94
N ILE A 221 -1.79 -5.62 7.90
CA ILE A 221 -1.27 -4.80 6.79
C ILE A 221 -1.42 -5.53 5.45
N ILE A 222 -1.08 -6.83 5.43
CA ILE A 222 -1.27 -7.67 4.26
C ILE A 222 -2.75 -7.73 3.90
N GLN A 223 -3.65 -7.96 4.86
CA GLN A 223 -5.09 -7.98 4.60
C GLN A 223 -5.58 -6.67 3.97
N LEU A 224 -5.15 -5.51 4.49
CA LEU A 224 -5.51 -4.19 3.96
C LEU A 224 -4.98 -3.94 2.55
N SER A 225 -3.79 -4.49 2.24
CA SER A 225 -3.21 -4.41 0.89
C SER A 225 -3.95 -5.25 -0.16
N ARG A 226 -4.92 -6.09 0.25
CA ARG A 226 -5.65 -7.02 -0.64
C ARG A 226 -7.12 -6.60 -0.77
N PRO A 227 -7.46 -5.76 -1.76
CA PRO A 227 -8.83 -5.27 -1.95
C PRO A 227 -9.87 -6.35 -2.36
N ASP A 228 -9.43 -7.54 -2.81
CA ASP A 228 -10.29 -8.58 -3.42
C ASP A 228 -10.59 -9.79 -2.52
N LEU A 229 -10.44 -9.66 -1.19
CA LEU A 229 -10.78 -10.76 -0.25
C LEU A 229 -12.28 -10.86 0.06
N LYS A 230 -13.11 -9.89 -0.32
CA LYS A 230 -14.58 -9.99 -0.19
C LYS A 230 -15.10 -11.06 -1.17
N GLY A 231 -15.20 -12.30 -0.70
CA GLY A 231 -15.73 -13.45 -1.45
C GLY A 231 -14.79 -14.65 -1.60
N ARG A 232 -13.54 -14.56 -1.14
CA ARG A 232 -12.60 -15.70 -1.16
C ARG A 232 -12.61 -16.42 0.19
N THR A 233 -13.21 -17.60 0.24
CA THR A 233 -13.12 -18.53 1.38
C THR A 233 -11.91 -19.44 1.20
N GLY A 234 -10.69 -18.92 1.39
CA GLY A 234 -9.47 -19.75 1.35
C GLY A 234 -8.18 -18.98 1.07
N ILE A 235 -7.05 -19.65 1.33
CA ILE A 235 -5.73 -19.19 0.88
C ILE A 235 -5.67 -19.54 -0.62
N GLY A 236 -5.50 -18.53 -1.49
CA GLY A 236 -5.25 -18.76 -2.91
C GLY A 236 -3.81 -19.21 -3.10
N ILE A 237 -3.56 -20.50 -2.86
CA ILE A 237 -2.28 -21.19 -3.12
C ILE A 237 -2.34 -21.82 -4.51
#